data_AF-A0A484BUM4-F1
#
_entry.id   AF-A0A484BUM4-F1
#
_cell.length_a   1.000
_cell.length_b   1.000
_cell.length_c   1.000
_cell.angle_alpha   90.00
_cell.angle_beta   90.00
_cell.angle_gamma   90.00
#
_symmetry.space_group_name_H-M   'P 1'
#
loop_
_entity.id
_entity.type
_entity.pdbx_description
1 polymer ?
#
loop_
_entity_poly.entity_id
_entity_poly.type
_entity_poly.pdbx_seq_one_letter_code
_entity_poly.pdbx_strand_id
1 'polypeptide(L)'
;MSSNADCFIVLPANTKSGSLIFGRNGEDAAAVGVASEICYYDVSDVLEGKTDGGATLEPVSDALRVILQKPKPFLWGGDFGANERGVAISLSWTDGEQEAKDSDSLLSTDIVRVTLAEAKDAETAVERIGALVAKYSNDNAKMNIIVCDPTAAWILSSAGKVWAAEKLQASWLRVPSGGLTVTTTIDKSSDGLDTSASFAAAHDAEAQAPEADWCGLKPAGDGTYTQQDMFETLRLASGAGSRAANVSVLTASSISCHWFTGTPNAAESVFKPFVFAPKPRISPLTQVQADTEQTLLHSLHANRKPAALEHLRSLERSCVDELNNYFSIQDFASEELDELLKDCVEAEVKFYR
;
A
#
# COMPACT_ATOMS: atom_id res chain seq x y z
N MET A 1 -7.95 -15.87 -0.21
CA MET A 1 -7.85 -15.08 -1.46
C MET A 1 -6.45 -14.51 -1.49
N SER A 2 -5.76 -14.59 -2.62
CA SER A 2 -4.42 -14.03 -2.78
C SER A 2 -4.48 -12.51 -2.88
N SER A 3 -3.52 -11.81 -2.27
CA SER A 3 -3.21 -10.43 -2.63
C SER A 3 -2.08 -10.47 -3.65
N ASN A 4 -2.17 -9.69 -4.73
CA ASN A 4 -1.12 -9.63 -5.73
C ASN A 4 -1.02 -8.19 -6.22
N ALA A 5 0.19 -7.69 -6.46
CA ALA A 5 0.42 -6.32 -6.89
C ALA A 5 1.76 -6.14 -7.61
N ASP A 6 1.77 -5.25 -8.59
CA ASP A 6 2.98 -4.73 -9.23
C ASP A 6 3.38 -3.42 -8.55
N CYS A 7 4.63 -3.35 -8.07
CA CYS A 7 5.09 -2.33 -7.13
C CYS A 7 6.32 -1.61 -7.67
N PHE A 8 6.40 -0.30 -7.41
CA PHE A 8 7.43 0.59 -7.94
C PHE A 8 7.98 1.46 -6.82
N ILE A 9 9.28 1.43 -6.59
CA ILE A 9 9.95 2.15 -5.50
C ILE A 9 10.99 3.08 -6.11
N VAL A 10 11.04 4.32 -5.66
CA VAL A 10 12.08 5.29 -6.03
C VAL A 10 12.64 5.92 -4.76
N LEU A 11 13.93 5.71 -4.50
CA LEU A 11 14.61 6.23 -3.32
C LEU A 11 14.86 7.75 -3.42
N PRO A 12 15.00 8.46 -2.28
CA PRO A 12 15.14 9.91 -2.21
C PRO A 12 16.12 10.55 -3.19
N ALA A 13 17.28 9.92 -3.42
CA ALA A 13 18.32 10.47 -4.30
C ALA A 13 17.87 10.66 -5.77
N ASN A 14 16.78 10.01 -6.19
CA ASN A 14 16.27 10.06 -7.55
C ASN A 14 15.06 10.98 -7.71
N THR A 15 14.53 11.52 -6.61
CA THR A 15 13.27 12.27 -6.64
C THR A 15 13.51 13.76 -6.48
N LYS A 16 12.66 14.56 -7.13
CA LYS A 16 12.74 16.02 -7.15
C LYS A 16 12.62 16.64 -5.76
N SER A 17 11.83 16.03 -4.89
CA SER A 17 11.58 16.51 -3.53
C SER A 17 12.55 15.94 -2.49
N GLY A 18 13.42 14.99 -2.86
CA GLY A 18 14.20 14.22 -1.90
C GLY A 18 13.34 13.30 -1.02
N SER A 19 12.12 12.96 -1.47
CA SER A 19 11.21 12.03 -0.80
C SER A 19 11.38 10.62 -1.34
N LEU A 20 11.07 9.59 -0.54
CA LEU A 20 10.85 8.25 -1.09
C LEU A 20 9.47 8.21 -1.75
N ILE A 21 9.37 7.68 -2.98
CA ILE A 21 8.08 7.50 -3.66
C ILE A 21 7.84 6.01 -3.85
N PHE A 22 6.75 5.50 -3.28
CA PHE A 22 6.32 4.11 -3.37
C PHE A 22 4.96 4.01 -4.06
N GLY A 23 4.92 3.40 -5.24
CA GLY A 23 3.71 3.13 -6.02
C GLY A 23 3.34 1.65 -6.01
N ARG A 24 2.03 1.36 -6.06
CA ARG A 24 1.47 0.02 -6.09
C ARG A 24 0.25 -0.03 -6.99
N ASN A 25 0.17 -1.04 -7.86
CA ASN A 25 -1.06 -1.46 -8.52
C ASN A 25 -1.49 -2.82 -7.97
N GLY A 26 -2.63 -2.90 -7.29
CA GLY A 26 -3.23 -4.20 -6.98
C GLY A 26 -3.64 -4.93 -8.27
N GLU A 27 -3.47 -6.25 -8.30
CA GLU A 27 -3.77 -7.10 -9.45
C GLU A 27 -4.55 -8.33 -9.01
N ASP A 28 -5.77 -8.49 -9.52
CA ASP A 28 -6.50 -9.76 -9.42
C ASP A 28 -7.60 -9.75 -10.48
N ALA A 29 -7.34 -10.45 -11.59
CA ALA A 29 -8.26 -10.56 -12.71
C ALA A 29 -9.61 -11.20 -12.32
N ALA A 30 -9.65 -12.04 -11.29
CA ALA A 30 -10.88 -12.66 -10.80
C ALA A 30 -11.67 -11.73 -9.86
N ALA A 31 -11.04 -10.69 -9.32
CA ALA A 31 -11.64 -9.79 -8.33
C ALA A 31 -11.79 -8.33 -8.79
N VAL A 32 -11.69 -8.04 -10.10
CA VAL A 32 -11.85 -6.68 -10.64
C VAL A 32 -13.18 -6.03 -10.25
N GLY A 33 -14.27 -6.82 -10.21
CA GLY A 33 -15.60 -6.36 -9.80
C GLY A 33 -15.82 -6.32 -8.27
N VAL A 34 -14.86 -6.81 -7.48
CA VAL A 34 -14.91 -6.73 -6.01
C VAL A 34 -14.43 -5.35 -5.59
N ALA A 35 -15.21 -4.64 -4.79
CA ALA A 35 -14.82 -3.32 -4.33
C ALA A 35 -13.67 -3.39 -3.32
N SER A 36 -12.71 -2.48 -3.45
CA SER A 36 -11.74 -2.17 -2.39
C SER A 36 -12.31 -1.12 -1.45
N GLU A 37 -11.86 -1.10 -0.20
CA GLU A 37 -12.22 -0.06 0.77
C GLU A 37 -11.01 0.80 1.14
N ILE A 38 -11.26 2.07 1.45
CA ILE A 38 -10.28 2.94 2.09
C ILE A 38 -10.81 3.30 3.47
N CYS A 39 -10.05 2.95 4.50
CA CYS A 39 -10.42 3.12 5.90
C CYS A 39 -9.30 3.81 6.66
N TYR A 40 -9.65 4.83 7.45
CA TYR A 40 -8.77 5.46 8.42
C TYR A 40 -9.17 5.01 9.83
N TYR A 41 -8.17 4.81 10.67
CA TYR A 41 -8.31 4.43 12.07
C TYR A 41 -7.46 5.36 12.93
N ASP A 42 -8.07 5.84 14.01
CA ASP A 42 -7.39 6.60 15.06
C ASP A 42 -6.70 5.64 16.06
N VAL A 43 -5.93 6.18 16.99
CA VAL A 43 -5.18 5.36 17.96
C VAL A 43 -6.11 4.53 18.84
N SER A 44 -7.34 5.00 19.09
CA SER A 44 -8.29 4.34 19.96
C SER A 44 -8.97 3.12 19.34
N ASP A 45 -9.11 3.07 18.01
CA ASP A 45 -9.88 2.03 17.30
C ASP A 45 -9.04 1.22 16.30
N VAL A 46 -7.76 1.56 16.09
CA VAL A 46 -6.88 0.89 15.13
C VAL A 46 -6.71 -0.61 15.40
N LEU A 47 -6.84 -1.09 16.63
CA LEU A 47 -6.80 -2.52 16.94
C LEU A 47 -8.16 -3.11 17.34
N GLU A 48 -9.23 -2.32 17.31
CA GLU A 48 -10.56 -2.78 17.67
C GLU A 48 -11.21 -3.60 16.54
N GLY A 49 -12.26 -4.37 16.90
CA GLY A 49 -13.20 -4.94 15.94
C GLY A 49 -12.59 -5.97 15.00
N LYS A 50 -11.61 -6.77 15.45
CA LYS A 50 -11.13 -7.92 14.68
C LYS A 50 -12.26 -8.93 14.49
N THR A 51 -12.71 -9.11 13.25
CA THR A 51 -13.93 -9.84 12.89
C THR A 51 -13.68 -11.13 12.12
N ASP A 52 -12.45 -11.36 11.64
CA ASP A 52 -12.07 -12.44 10.73
C ASP A 52 -11.45 -13.67 11.42
N GLY A 53 -11.55 -13.76 12.75
CA GLY A 53 -10.99 -14.88 13.53
C GLY A 53 -9.51 -14.68 13.86
N GLY A 54 -8.80 -15.74 14.24
CA GLY A 54 -7.35 -15.70 14.44
C GLY A 54 -6.85 -15.25 15.82
N ALA A 55 -5.53 -15.01 15.89
CA ALA A 55 -4.79 -14.68 17.11
C ALA A 55 -5.37 -13.49 17.88
N THR A 56 -5.49 -13.66 19.21
CA THR A 56 -5.72 -12.55 20.13
C THR A 56 -4.44 -11.71 20.20
N LEU A 57 -4.58 -10.42 19.93
CA LEU A 57 -3.48 -9.47 19.99
C LEU A 57 -3.33 -8.93 21.41
N GLU A 58 -2.09 -8.80 21.85
CA GLU A 58 -1.80 -8.12 23.11
C GLU A 58 -2.17 -6.63 23.00
N PRO A 59 -2.73 -6.02 24.06
CA PRO A 59 -3.00 -4.59 24.08
C PRO A 59 -1.73 -3.78 23.85
N VAL A 60 -1.86 -2.69 23.11
CA VAL A 60 -0.76 -1.78 22.77
C VAL A 60 -1.04 -0.43 23.42
N SER A 61 -0.07 0.13 24.14
CA SER A 61 -0.23 1.44 24.82
C SER A 61 -0.01 2.63 23.90
N ASP A 62 0.84 2.46 22.87
CA ASP A 62 1.37 3.55 22.03
C ASP A 62 0.99 3.30 20.56
N ALA A 63 -0.28 2.98 20.32
CA ALA A 63 -0.78 2.73 18.97
C ALA A 63 -0.70 4.00 18.11
N LEU A 64 -0.51 3.79 16.80
CA LEU A 64 -0.40 4.82 15.79
C LEU A 64 -1.67 4.87 14.94
N ARG A 65 -2.00 6.07 14.45
CA ARG A 65 -3.06 6.26 13.45
C ARG A 65 -2.66 5.60 12.13
N VAL A 66 -3.62 4.94 11.47
CA VAL A 66 -3.37 4.14 10.26
C VAL A 66 -4.42 4.44 9.21
N ILE A 67 -3.98 4.52 7.95
CA ILE A 67 -4.87 4.42 6.78
C ILE A 67 -4.58 3.12 6.03
N LEU A 68 -5.64 2.38 5.69
CA LEU A 68 -5.58 1.13 4.96
C LEU A 68 -6.33 1.24 3.64
N GLN A 69 -5.76 0.65 2.61
CA GLN A 69 -6.53 0.08 1.52
C GLN A 69 -6.80 -1.39 1.82
N LYS A 70 -8.07 -1.78 1.66
CA LYS A 70 -8.52 -3.16 1.82
C LYS A 70 -8.81 -3.77 0.46
N PRO A 71 -8.34 -4.99 0.18
CA PRO A 71 -8.55 -5.63 -1.11
C PRO A 71 -9.99 -6.12 -1.32
N LYS A 72 -10.81 -6.18 -0.27
CA LYS A 72 -12.23 -6.51 -0.37
C LYS A 72 -12.99 -5.93 0.83
N PRO A 73 -14.32 -5.87 0.76
CA PRO A 73 -15.12 -5.35 1.85
C PRO A 73 -15.00 -6.20 3.12
N PHE A 74 -15.12 -5.56 4.28
CA PHE A 74 -15.24 -6.19 5.59
C PHE A 74 -14.01 -6.97 6.10
N LEU A 75 -12.86 -6.89 5.42
CA LEU A 75 -11.61 -7.37 6.00
C LEU A 75 -11.20 -6.51 7.18
N TRP A 76 -10.60 -7.11 8.20
CA TRP A 76 -10.04 -6.32 9.30
C TRP A 76 -8.76 -5.62 8.87
N GLY A 77 -7.83 -6.38 8.30
CA GLY A 77 -6.58 -5.88 7.73
C GLY A 77 -6.68 -5.19 6.37
N GLY A 78 -5.53 -4.83 5.80
CA GLY A 78 -5.40 -4.21 4.48
C GLY A 78 -4.24 -4.80 3.67
N ASP A 79 -4.27 -4.65 2.35
CA ASP A 79 -3.22 -5.09 1.43
C ASP A 79 -2.21 -3.99 1.09
N PHE A 80 -2.53 -2.76 1.48
CA PHE A 80 -1.65 -1.61 1.49
C PHE A 80 -2.07 -0.68 2.63
N GLY A 81 -1.12 0.05 3.20
CA GLY A 81 -1.45 1.12 4.15
C GLY A 81 -0.24 1.94 4.55
N ALA A 82 -0.51 2.97 5.33
CA ALA A 82 0.51 3.78 5.96
C ALA A 82 0.11 4.22 7.36
N ASN A 83 1.07 4.66 8.16
CA ASN A 83 0.84 5.21 9.49
C ASN A 83 1.35 6.65 9.64
N GLU A 84 0.97 7.32 10.72
CA GLU A 84 1.34 8.71 10.99
C GLU A 84 2.84 8.95 11.22
N ARG A 85 3.65 7.88 11.27
CA ARG A 85 5.12 7.95 11.38
C ARG A 85 5.82 7.89 10.03
N GLY A 86 5.06 7.86 8.94
CA GLY A 86 5.60 7.80 7.59
C GLY A 86 6.07 6.40 7.17
N VAL A 87 5.60 5.35 7.84
CA VAL A 87 5.80 3.96 7.39
C VAL A 87 4.67 3.58 6.45
N ALA A 88 5.01 3.05 5.27
CA ALA A 88 4.07 2.47 4.32
C ALA A 88 4.38 0.98 4.12
N ILE A 89 3.35 0.15 4.09
CA ILE A 89 3.47 -1.31 3.93
C ILE A 89 2.53 -1.78 2.83
N SER A 90 2.99 -2.71 2.00
CA SER A 90 2.21 -3.34 0.93
C SER A 90 2.43 -4.84 0.90
N LEU A 91 1.35 -5.60 0.74
CA LEU A 91 1.43 -6.95 0.19
C LEU A 91 1.61 -6.85 -1.32
N SER A 92 2.73 -7.34 -1.83
CA SER A 92 2.96 -7.47 -3.28
C SER A 92 2.53 -8.84 -3.80
N TRP A 93 2.52 -9.87 -2.93
CA TRP A 93 2.04 -11.20 -3.31
C TRP A 93 1.68 -12.04 -2.09
N THR A 94 0.65 -12.88 -2.19
CA THR A 94 0.37 -13.97 -1.27
C THR A 94 -0.09 -15.22 -2.03
N ASP A 95 0.39 -16.38 -1.61
CA ASP A 95 -0.03 -17.68 -2.15
C ASP A 95 -1.30 -18.15 -1.45
N GLY A 96 -2.44 -17.59 -1.87
CA GLY A 96 -3.78 -18.04 -1.48
C GLY A 96 -3.96 -18.29 0.02
N GLU A 97 -4.24 -17.25 0.81
CA GLU A 97 -4.51 -17.43 2.23
C GLU A 97 -5.76 -18.28 2.48
N GLN A 98 -5.61 -19.29 3.35
CA GLN A 98 -6.73 -19.96 4.00
C GLN A 98 -7.34 -19.02 5.06
N GLU A 99 -8.64 -19.14 5.33
CA GLU A 99 -9.29 -18.37 6.40
C GLU A 99 -8.56 -18.60 7.75
N ALA A 100 -8.39 -17.55 8.55
CA ALA A 100 -7.83 -17.61 9.91
C ALA A 100 -8.84 -18.27 10.89
N LYS A 101 -9.15 -19.55 10.63
CA LYS A 101 -10.18 -20.34 11.33
C LYS A 101 -9.73 -20.88 12.68
N ASP A 102 -8.43 -20.90 12.95
CA ASP A 102 -7.91 -21.24 14.26
C ASP A 102 -7.76 -19.97 15.13
N SER A 103 -7.59 -20.14 16.44
CA SER A 103 -7.44 -19.03 17.38
C SER A 103 -6.04 -18.43 17.39
N ASP A 104 -5.13 -18.91 16.54
CA ASP A 104 -3.68 -18.67 16.66
C ASP A 104 -3.02 -18.20 15.35
N SER A 105 -3.77 -17.94 14.28
CA SER A 105 -3.21 -17.40 13.02
C SER A 105 -3.59 -15.95 12.74
N LEU A 106 -2.77 -15.27 11.93
CA LEU A 106 -3.07 -13.96 11.35
C LEU A 106 -3.12 -14.07 9.83
N LEU A 107 -4.06 -13.36 9.20
CA LEU A 107 -4.01 -13.13 7.76
C LEU A 107 -2.84 -12.19 7.43
N SER A 108 -2.30 -12.25 6.21
CA SER A 108 -1.22 -11.32 5.85
C SER A 108 -1.71 -9.87 5.88
N THR A 109 -3.00 -9.65 5.60
CA THR A 109 -3.62 -8.33 5.73
C THR A 109 -3.66 -7.84 7.18
N ASP A 110 -3.80 -8.76 8.14
CA ASP A 110 -3.79 -8.45 9.57
C ASP A 110 -2.38 -8.07 10.01
N ILE A 111 -1.37 -8.82 9.53
CA ILE A 111 0.04 -8.52 9.75
C ILE A 111 0.36 -7.08 9.30
N VAL A 112 -0.15 -6.63 8.15
CA VAL A 112 -0.01 -5.23 7.69
C VAL A 112 -0.59 -4.25 8.71
N ARG A 113 -1.86 -4.42 9.11
CA ARG A 113 -2.54 -3.51 10.04
C ARG A 113 -1.86 -3.45 11.41
N VAL A 114 -1.55 -4.60 11.99
CA VAL A 114 -0.89 -4.72 13.31
C VAL A 114 0.53 -4.15 13.27
N THR A 115 1.22 -4.29 12.14
CA THR A 115 2.54 -3.69 12.00
C THR A 115 2.46 -2.17 11.92
N LEU A 116 1.57 -1.64 11.09
CA LEU A 116 1.37 -0.20 10.94
C LEU A 116 0.92 0.49 12.23
N ALA A 117 0.14 -0.20 13.06
CA ALA A 117 -0.31 0.33 14.35
C ALA A 117 0.82 0.59 15.35
N GLU A 118 2.04 0.07 15.15
CA GLU A 118 3.13 0.14 16.15
C GLU A 118 4.50 0.53 15.60
N ALA A 119 4.78 0.23 14.33
CA ALA A 119 6.10 0.47 13.75
C ALA A 119 6.38 1.95 13.55
N LYS A 120 7.57 2.40 13.95
CA LYS A 120 7.95 3.83 13.92
C LYS A 120 8.82 4.20 12.73
N ASP A 121 9.37 3.18 12.07
CA ASP A 121 10.24 3.26 10.91
C ASP A 121 10.20 1.90 10.15
N ALA A 122 10.82 1.84 8.96
CA ALA A 122 10.81 0.64 8.14
C ALA A 122 11.55 -0.53 8.80
N GLU A 123 12.58 -0.23 9.60
CA GLU A 123 13.41 -1.26 10.23
C GLU A 123 12.65 -2.00 11.34
N THR A 124 11.97 -1.26 12.22
CA THR A 124 11.08 -1.80 13.25
C THR A 124 9.86 -2.48 12.65
N ALA A 125 9.36 -2.01 11.49
CA ALA A 125 8.30 -2.69 10.76
C ALA A 125 8.74 -4.07 10.24
N VAL A 126 9.93 -4.18 9.63
CA VAL A 126 10.47 -5.47 9.15
C VAL A 126 10.64 -6.47 10.29
N GLU A 127 11.21 -6.05 11.42
CA GLU A 127 11.36 -6.92 12.59
C GLU A 127 10.01 -7.39 13.14
N ARG A 128 9.04 -6.48 13.21
CA ARG A 128 7.69 -6.79 13.67
C ARG A 128 6.98 -7.76 12.75
N ILE A 129 7.04 -7.56 11.43
CA ILE A 129 6.51 -8.51 10.44
C ILE A 129 7.16 -9.87 10.63
N GLY A 130 8.49 -9.92 10.75
CA GLY A 130 9.23 -11.16 10.98
C GLY A 130 8.78 -11.92 12.23
N ALA A 131 8.57 -11.20 13.35
CA ALA A 131 8.08 -11.78 14.59
C ALA A 131 6.63 -12.29 14.46
N LEU A 132 5.75 -11.52 13.80
CA LEU A 132 4.37 -11.92 13.54
C LEU A 132 4.31 -13.14 12.62
N VAL A 133 5.16 -13.20 11.58
CA VAL A 133 5.26 -14.35 10.67
C VAL A 133 5.69 -15.60 11.44
N ALA A 134 6.77 -15.51 12.20
CA ALA A 134 7.31 -16.65 12.94
C ALA A 134 6.30 -17.21 13.97
N LYS A 135 5.47 -16.35 14.53
CA LYS A 135 4.49 -16.76 15.55
C LYS A 135 3.16 -17.20 14.95
N TYR A 136 2.61 -16.42 14.02
CA TYR A 136 1.20 -16.46 13.63
C TYR A 136 0.95 -16.77 12.15
N SER A 137 1.97 -16.82 11.30
CA SER A 137 1.77 -17.22 9.90
C SER A 137 1.37 -18.70 9.81
N ASN A 138 0.50 -19.03 8.86
CA ASN A 138 0.15 -20.41 8.55
C ASN A 138 1.35 -21.13 7.90
N ASP A 139 1.59 -22.39 8.23
CA ASP A 139 2.74 -23.16 7.73
C ASP A 139 2.78 -23.30 6.19
N ASN A 140 1.63 -23.17 5.51
CA ASN A 140 1.54 -23.23 4.06
C ASN A 140 1.44 -21.85 3.39
N ALA A 141 1.33 -20.77 4.17
CA ALA A 141 1.21 -19.43 3.62
C ALA A 141 2.56 -18.95 3.09
N LYS A 142 2.55 -18.35 1.91
CA LYS A 142 3.69 -17.58 1.39
C LYS A 142 3.24 -16.16 1.14
N MET A 143 4.10 -15.19 1.46
CA MET A 143 3.81 -13.78 1.20
C MET A 143 5.07 -13.01 0.86
N ASN A 144 4.90 -11.95 0.07
CA ASN A 144 5.90 -10.95 -0.22
C ASN A 144 5.37 -9.58 0.19
N ILE A 145 6.13 -8.89 1.03
CA ILE A 145 5.79 -7.60 1.63
C ILE A 145 6.85 -6.57 1.25
N ILE A 146 6.41 -5.35 0.94
CA ILE A 146 7.28 -4.19 0.79
C ILE A 146 7.01 -3.25 1.96
N VAL A 147 8.09 -2.76 2.57
CA VAL A 147 8.05 -1.79 3.67
C VAL A 147 8.89 -0.59 3.28
N CYS A 148 8.31 0.61 3.38
CA CYS A 148 9.01 1.86 3.08
C CYS A 148 8.84 2.84 4.24
N ASP A 149 9.87 3.65 4.49
CA ASP A 149 9.81 4.87 5.29
C ASP A 149 10.48 6.03 4.51
N PRO A 150 10.65 7.24 5.06
CA PRO A 150 11.31 8.33 4.35
C PRO A 150 12.76 8.06 3.89
N THR A 151 13.43 7.04 4.44
CA THR A 151 14.87 6.81 4.30
C THR A 151 15.23 5.46 3.69
N ALA A 152 14.35 4.47 3.79
CA ALA A 152 14.63 3.10 3.39
C ALA A 152 13.41 2.42 2.76
N ALA A 153 13.70 1.48 1.86
CA ALA A 153 12.75 0.48 1.40
C ALA A 153 13.31 -0.91 1.68
N TRP A 154 12.43 -1.83 2.04
CA TRP A 154 12.73 -3.22 2.33
C TRP A 154 11.75 -4.12 1.61
N ILE A 155 12.24 -5.28 1.21
CA ILE A 155 11.45 -6.39 0.69
C ILE A 155 11.57 -7.51 1.70
N LEU A 156 10.44 -8.10 2.10
CA LEU A 156 10.39 -9.27 2.96
C LEU A 156 9.62 -10.38 2.23
N SER A 157 10.24 -11.54 2.11
CA SER A 157 9.59 -12.77 1.65
C SER A 157 9.42 -13.72 2.83
N SER A 158 8.29 -14.40 2.91
CA SER A 158 8.10 -15.49 3.87
C SER A 158 7.44 -16.72 3.27
N ALA A 159 7.73 -17.87 3.86
CA ALA A 159 7.13 -19.16 3.53
C ALA A 159 6.92 -19.93 4.84
N GLY A 160 5.67 -20.25 5.17
CA GLY A 160 5.31 -20.73 6.49
C GLY A 160 5.69 -19.72 7.57
N LYS A 161 6.49 -20.18 8.53
CA LYS A 161 7.00 -19.40 9.67
C LYS A 161 8.43 -18.89 9.50
N VAL A 162 9.05 -19.15 8.35
CA VAL A 162 10.39 -18.62 8.03
C VAL A 162 10.28 -17.42 7.11
N TRP A 163 11.18 -16.45 7.31
CA TRP A 163 11.21 -15.21 6.54
C TRP A 163 12.65 -14.73 6.30
N ALA A 164 12.81 -13.96 5.22
CA ALA A 164 14.02 -13.26 4.86
C ALA A 164 13.66 -11.87 4.34
N ALA A 165 14.53 -10.88 4.58
CA ALA A 165 14.34 -9.51 4.14
C ALA A 165 15.63 -8.91 3.58
N GLU A 166 15.47 -8.15 2.50
CA GLU A 166 16.50 -7.39 1.80
C GLU A 166 16.24 -5.90 1.95
N LYS A 167 17.25 -5.13 2.33
CA LYS A 167 17.22 -3.66 2.30
C LYS A 167 17.60 -3.20 0.91
N LEU A 168 16.71 -2.45 0.27
CA LEU A 168 16.93 -1.96 -1.08
C LEU A 168 18.17 -1.05 -1.16
N GLN A 169 19.16 -1.47 -1.95
CA GLN A 169 20.34 -0.66 -2.26
C GLN A 169 20.19 0.11 -3.57
N ALA A 170 19.38 -0.40 -4.50
CA ALA A 170 19.16 0.24 -5.79
C ALA A 170 18.36 1.53 -5.63
N SER A 171 18.73 2.53 -6.44
CA SER A 171 18.09 3.85 -6.49
C SER A 171 16.59 3.82 -6.79
N TRP A 172 16.12 2.78 -7.47
CA TRP A 172 14.73 2.49 -7.75
C TRP A 172 14.60 0.99 -8.02
N LEU A 173 13.38 0.44 -7.90
CA LEU A 173 13.10 -0.96 -8.16
C LEU A 173 11.63 -1.16 -8.55
N ARG A 174 11.38 -1.99 -9.57
CA ARG A 174 10.08 -2.61 -9.81
C ARG A 174 10.07 -4.00 -9.17
N VAL A 175 9.14 -4.25 -8.27
CA VAL A 175 8.89 -5.56 -7.69
C VAL A 175 7.67 -6.14 -8.39
N PRO A 176 7.85 -7.17 -9.24
CA PRO A 176 6.75 -7.76 -9.99
C PRO A 176 5.77 -8.49 -9.07
N SER A 177 4.58 -8.69 -9.59
CA SER A 177 3.57 -9.52 -8.96
C SER A 177 3.91 -11.02 -9.14
N GLY A 178 3.25 -11.90 -8.39
CA GLY A 178 3.24 -13.34 -8.68
C GLY A 178 4.31 -14.20 -8.00
N GLY A 179 4.99 -13.72 -6.95
CA GLY A 179 5.87 -14.58 -6.15
C GLY A 179 6.66 -13.89 -5.06
N LEU A 180 7.53 -14.68 -4.42
CA LEU A 180 8.60 -14.25 -3.53
C LEU A 180 9.73 -13.61 -4.34
N THR A 181 10.36 -12.58 -3.77
CA THR A 181 11.36 -11.77 -4.48
C THR A 181 12.68 -11.62 -3.73
N VAL A 182 12.76 -11.98 -2.44
CA VAL A 182 14.04 -12.03 -1.73
C VAL A 182 14.83 -13.25 -2.21
N THR A 183 16.04 -13.02 -2.71
CA THR A 183 16.90 -14.06 -3.27
C THR A 183 18.07 -14.36 -2.34
N THR A 184 19.30 -14.01 -2.75
CA THR A 184 20.55 -14.30 -2.01
C THR A 184 21.06 -13.11 -1.21
N THR A 185 20.57 -11.90 -1.47
CA THR A 185 20.86 -10.72 -0.65
C THR A 185 19.88 -10.69 0.52
N ILE A 186 20.36 -10.98 1.73
CA ILE A 186 19.53 -11.07 2.93
C ILE A 186 20.22 -10.27 4.04
N ASP A 187 19.53 -9.23 4.51
CA ASP A 187 20.00 -8.35 5.59
C ASP A 187 19.39 -8.73 6.94
N LYS A 188 18.16 -9.27 6.94
CA LYS A 188 17.47 -9.79 8.14
C LYS A 188 16.73 -11.08 7.82
N SER A 189 16.63 -12.00 8.77
CA SER A 189 15.91 -13.26 8.57
C SER A 189 15.50 -13.93 9.87
N SER A 190 14.79 -15.05 9.74
CA SER A 190 14.67 -16.04 10.82
C SER A 190 16.04 -16.60 11.24
N ASP A 191 16.13 -17.01 12.51
CA ASP A 191 17.31 -17.68 13.05
C ASP A 191 17.58 -19.00 12.33
N GLY A 192 18.85 -19.23 11.97
CA GLY A 192 19.29 -20.48 11.34
C GLY A 192 18.93 -20.62 9.86
N LEU A 193 18.42 -19.57 9.21
CA LEU A 193 18.21 -19.56 7.76
C LEU A 193 19.55 -19.68 7.02
N ASP A 194 19.62 -20.53 6.00
CA ASP A 194 20.75 -20.56 5.08
C ASP A 194 20.69 -19.36 4.14
N THR A 195 21.51 -18.35 4.40
CA THR A 195 21.58 -17.12 3.60
C THR A 195 22.46 -17.25 2.36
N SER A 196 23.02 -18.44 2.09
CA SER A 196 23.80 -18.69 0.86
C SER A 196 22.92 -19.12 -0.33
N ALA A 197 21.71 -19.58 -0.06
CA ALA A 197 20.71 -19.97 -1.05
C ALA A 197 19.73 -18.84 -1.35
N SER A 198 19.13 -18.84 -2.55
CA SER A 198 18.01 -17.95 -2.86
C SER A 198 16.79 -18.36 -2.05
N PHE A 199 16.27 -17.46 -1.19
CA PHE A 199 15.09 -17.74 -0.38
C PHE A 199 13.87 -18.07 -1.25
N ALA A 200 13.58 -17.24 -2.25
CA ALA A 200 12.46 -17.43 -3.16
C ALA A 200 12.54 -18.76 -3.93
N ALA A 201 13.72 -19.13 -4.44
CA ALA A 201 13.92 -20.38 -5.17
C ALA A 201 13.86 -21.61 -4.24
N ALA A 202 14.41 -21.52 -3.02
CA ALA A 202 14.37 -22.60 -2.03
C ALA A 202 12.94 -22.95 -1.56
N HIS A 203 11.98 -22.05 -1.78
CA HIS A 203 10.57 -22.22 -1.43
C HIS A 203 9.65 -22.39 -2.64
N ASP A 204 10.20 -22.67 -3.84
CA ASP A 204 9.45 -22.96 -5.08
C ASP A 204 8.36 -21.92 -5.38
N ALA A 205 8.66 -20.63 -5.16
CA ALA A 205 7.69 -19.54 -5.34
C ALA A 205 8.34 -18.26 -5.86
N GLU A 206 9.44 -18.38 -6.59
CA GLU A 206 10.15 -17.22 -7.14
C GLU A 206 9.30 -16.49 -8.18
N ALA A 207 9.17 -15.17 -8.01
CA ALA A 207 8.45 -14.32 -8.95
C ALA A 207 9.15 -14.33 -10.30
N GLN A 208 8.37 -14.30 -11.37
CA GLN A 208 8.92 -14.13 -12.70
C GLN A 208 9.45 -12.70 -12.88
N ALA A 209 10.61 -12.57 -13.51
CA ALA A 209 11.13 -11.27 -13.88
C ALA A 209 10.11 -10.54 -14.79
N PRO A 210 9.87 -9.24 -14.58
CA PRO A 210 8.95 -8.50 -15.42
C PRO A 210 9.53 -8.38 -16.84
N GLU A 211 8.66 -8.29 -17.85
CA GLU A 211 9.09 -8.10 -19.26
C GLU A 211 9.92 -6.82 -19.45
N ALA A 212 9.64 -5.79 -18.64
CA ALA A 212 10.37 -4.54 -18.59
C ALA A 212 10.68 -4.17 -17.13
N ASP A 213 11.84 -3.57 -16.90
CA ASP A 213 12.28 -3.14 -15.57
C ASP A 213 11.52 -1.91 -15.03
N TRP A 214 10.85 -1.16 -15.90
CA TRP A 214 10.00 -0.03 -15.56
C TRP A 214 8.91 0.23 -16.60
N CYS A 215 7.88 1.00 -16.23
CA CYS A 215 6.79 1.41 -17.12
C CYS A 215 6.82 2.93 -17.33
N GLY A 216 6.96 3.38 -18.58
CA GLY A 216 6.98 4.82 -18.89
C GLY A 216 8.31 5.50 -18.60
N LEU A 217 8.27 6.71 -18.03
CA LEU A 217 9.48 7.46 -17.69
C LEU A 217 10.20 6.76 -16.54
N LYS A 218 11.39 6.23 -16.82
CA LYS A 218 12.23 5.56 -15.82
C LYS A 218 13.01 6.59 -14.99
N PRO A 219 13.19 6.39 -13.67
CA PRO A 219 14.06 7.25 -12.88
C PRO A 219 15.50 7.25 -13.43
N ALA A 220 16.00 8.45 -13.76
CA ALA A 220 17.24 8.61 -14.51
C ALA A 220 18.50 8.75 -13.62
N GLY A 221 18.36 8.76 -12.28
CA GLY A 221 19.50 9.03 -11.39
C GLY A 221 19.87 10.50 -11.24
N ASP A 222 19.04 11.42 -11.76
CA ASP A 222 19.32 12.86 -11.83
C ASP A 222 18.50 13.70 -10.83
N GLY A 223 17.74 13.04 -9.94
CA GLY A 223 16.95 13.73 -8.93
C GLY A 223 15.72 14.44 -9.50
N THR A 224 15.19 14.03 -10.65
CA THR A 224 14.06 14.73 -11.30
C THR A 224 12.71 14.02 -11.16
N TYR A 225 12.69 12.77 -10.69
CA TYR A 225 11.47 11.96 -10.65
C TYR A 225 10.44 12.51 -9.65
N THR A 226 9.18 12.56 -10.05
CA THR A 226 8.09 13.18 -9.29
C THR A 226 6.97 12.19 -8.95
N GLN A 227 6.06 12.59 -8.06
CA GLN A 227 4.86 11.78 -7.80
C GLN A 227 3.95 11.68 -9.04
N GLN A 228 3.94 12.70 -9.92
CA GLN A 228 3.20 12.63 -11.18
C GLN A 228 3.80 11.59 -12.13
N ASP A 229 5.13 11.47 -12.19
CA ASP A 229 5.79 10.41 -12.97
C ASP A 229 5.43 9.02 -12.44
N MET A 230 5.30 8.87 -11.11
CA MET A 230 4.77 7.65 -10.51
C MET A 230 3.32 7.37 -10.89
N PHE A 231 2.45 8.40 -10.93
CA PHE A 231 1.08 8.22 -11.39
C PHE A 231 1.02 7.71 -12.83
N GLU A 232 1.84 8.27 -13.73
CA GLU A 232 1.92 7.80 -15.12
C GLU A 232 2.50 6.38 -15.22
N THR A 233 3.51 6.06 -14.41
CA THR A 233 4.08 4.70 -14.31
C THR A 233 2.99 3.69 -13.96
N LEU A 234 2.18 3.97 -12.93
CA LEU A 234 1.09 3.10 -12.50
C LEU A 234 -0.05 3.01 -13.54
N ARG A 235 -0.34 4.10 -14.26
CA ARG A 235 -1.31 4.10 -15.37
C ARG A 235 -0.85 3.19 -16.51
N LEU A 236 0.42 3.30 -16.90
CA LEU A 236 1.00 2.50 -17.97
C LEU A 236 1.17 1.03 -17.59
N ALA A 237 1.42 0.75 -16.30
CA ALA A 237 1.45 -0.60 -15.77
C ALA A 237 0.06 -1.24 -15.61
N SER A 238 -1.03 -0.47 -15.73
CA SER A 238 -2.38 -1.00 -15.53
C SER A 238 -2.85 -1.84 -16.72
N GLY A 239 -3.51 -2.96 -16.43
CA GLY A 239 -4.14 -3.85 -17.41
C GLY A 239 -5.53 -4.31 -16.96
N ALA A 240 -6.08 -5.30 -17.66
CA ALA A 240 -7.45 -5.78 -17.44
C ALA A 240 -7.71 -6.34 -16.02
N GLY A 241 -6.66 -6.83 -15.33
CA GLY A 241 -6.74 -7.33 -13.96
C GLY A 241 -6.42 -6.31 -12.87
N SER A 242 -6.13 -5.05 -13.25
CA SER A 242 -5.71 -4.03 -12.29
C SER A 242 -6.87 -3.56 -11.42
N ARG A 243 -6.62 -3.59 -10.12
CA ARG A 243 -7.52 -3.14 -9.07
C ARG A 243 -7.10 -1.75 -8.60
N ALA A 244 -7.33 -1.41 -7.34
CA ALA A 244 -6.99 -0.10 -6.83
C ALA A 244 -5.47 0.12 -6.77
N ALA A 245 -5.06 1.37 -6.97
CA ALA A 245 -3.68 1.79 -7.00
C ALA A 245 -3.39 2.81 -5.90
N ASN A 246 -2.15 2.79 -5.42
CA ASN A 246 -1.71 3.61 -4.30
C ASN A 246 -0.34 4.24 -4.58
N VAL A 247 -0.11 5.44 -4.05
CA VAL A 247 1.22 6.05 -4.01
C VAL A 247 1.47 6.66 -2.65
N SER A 248 2.59 6.36 -2.01
CA SER A 248 3.07 7.10 -0.83
C SER A 248 4.28 7.94 -1.20
N VAL A 249 4.22 9.23 -0.89
CA VAL A 249 5.35 10.15 -0.93
C VAL A 249 5.79 10.37 0.51
N LEU A 250 6.90 9.75 0.89
CA LEU A 250 7.38 9.69 2.27
C LEU A 250 8.57 10.63 2.45
N THR A 251 8.51 11.48 3.46
CA THR A 251 9.54 12.49 3.75
C THR A 251 9.74 12.65 5.26
N ALA A 252 10.99 12.95 5.66
CA ALA A 252 11.37 13.23 7.04
C ALA A 252 11.36 14.73 7.37
N SER A 253 11.28 15.61 6.36
CA SER A 253 11.45 17.06 6.49
C SER A 253 10.20 17.88 6.16
N SER A 254 9.12 17.21 5.77
CA SER A 254 7.83 17.83 5.43
C SER A 254 6.72 16.81 5.69
N ILE A 255 5.55 17.01 5.08
CA ILE A 255 4.36 16.21 5.26
C ILE A 255 4.40 15.02 4.29
N SER A 256 4.35 13.80 4.82
CA SER A 256 4.15 12.61 3.99
C SER A 256 2.70 12.55 3.48
N CYS A 257 2.52 12.22 2.20
CA CYS A 257 1.22 12.22 1.54
C CYS A 257 0.95 10.87 0.85
N HIS A 258 -0.24 10.32 1.07
CA HIS A 258 -0.65 9.00 0.59
C HIS A 258 -1.83 9.17 -0.36
N TRP A 259 -1.72 8.58 -1.54
CA TRP A 259 -2.65 8.76 -2.64
C TRP A 259 -3.35 7.45 -2.93
N PHE A 260 -4.67 7.50 -3.10
CA PHE A 260 -5.51 6.33 -3.33
C PHE A 260 -6.39 6.54 -4.54
N THR A 261 -6.55 5.53 -5.39
CA THR A 261 -7.60 5.58 -6.40
C THR A 261 -8.96 5.22 -5.81
N GLY A 262 -9.05 4.21 -4.92
CA GLY A 262 -10.34 3.69 -4.43
C GLY A 262 -11.24 3.08 -5.52
N THR A 263 -10.72 2.98 -6.74
CA THR A 263 -11.37 2.50 -7.96
C THR A 263 -10.36 1.66 -8.76
N PRO A 264 -10.81 0.65 -9.51
CA PRO A 264 -9.93 -0.24 -10.27
C PRO A 264 -9.25 0.48 -11.44
N ASN A 265 -8.14 -0.08 -11.90
CA ASN A 265 -7.38 0.36 -13.07
C ASN A 265 -6.91 1.84 -13.00
N ALA A 266 -5.63 2.05 -12.70
CA ALA A 266 -5.07 3.40 -12.55
C ALA A 266 -5.15 4.21 -13.84
N ALA A 267 -5.07 3.60 -15.03
CA ALA A 267 -5.24 4.28 -16.32
C ALA A 267 -6.59 5.01 -16.41
N GLU A 268 -7.59 4.46 -15.74
CA GLU A 268 -8.98 4.86 -15.78
C GLU A 268 -9.44 5.66 -14.55
N SER A 269 -8.57 5.79 -13.54
CA SER A 269 -8.88 6.28 -12.20
C SER A 269 -7.99 7.44 -11.76
N VAL A 270 -8.50 8.40 -10.98
CA VAL A 270 -7.67 9.48 -10.39
C VAL A 270 -7.25 9.20 -8.95
N PHE A 271 -6.09 9.73 -8.58
CA PHE A 271 -5.47 9.63 -7.27
C PHE A 271 -5.98 10.75 -6.35
N LYS A 272 -6.50 10.37 -5.17
CA LYS A 272 -6.96 11.29 -4.14
C LYS A 272 -5.95 11.32 -2.98
N PRO A 273 -5.52 12.49 -2.51
CA PRO A 273 -4.54 12.60 -1.45
C PRO A 273 -5.16 12.41 -0.07
N PHE A 274 -4.35 11.87 0.83
CA PHE A 274 -4.57 11.75 2.25
C PHE A 274 -3.29 12.13 2.98
N VAL A 275 -3.45 12.89 4.07
CA VAL A 275 -2.38 13.20 5.02
C VAL A 275 -2.90 12.95 6.43
N PHE A 276 -1.99 12.65 7.36
CA PHE A 276 -2.33 12.54 8.78
C PHE A 276 -2.48 13.92 9.44
N ALA A 277 -3.51 14.66 9.01
CA ALA A 277 -3.95 15.93 9.60
C ALA A 277 -4.42 15.75 11.06
N PRO A 278 -4.78 16.81 11.81
CA PRO A 278 -5.22 16.67 13.20
C PRO A 278 -6.47 15.79 13.38
N LYS A 279 -7.46 15.89 12.49
CA LYS A 279 -8.73 15.14 12.55
C LYS A 279 -9.21 14.72 11.17
N PRO A 280 -8.44 13.88 10.45
CA PRO A 280 -8.75 13.55 9.08
C PRO A 280 -10.11 12.83 8.97
N ARG A 281 -10.82 13.13 7.88
CA ARG A 281 -12.14 12.60 7.57
C ARG A 281 -12.07 11.86 6.25
N ILE A 282 -12.61 10.64 6.25
CA ILE A 282 -12.73 9.80 5.06
C ILE A 282 -14.18 9.75 4.64
N SER A 283 -14.42 9.84 3.33
CA SER A 283 -15.77 9.75 2.80
C SER A 283 -16.34 8.34 3.01
N PRO A 284 -17.59 8.16 3.45
CA PRO A 284 -18.23 6.85 3.51
C PRO A 284 -18.38 6.21 2.11
N LEU A 285 -18.19 6.99 1.05
CA LEU A 285 -18.30 6.55 -0.33
C LEU A 285 -17.13 5.64 -0.77
N THR A 286 -16.08 5.51 0.04
CA THR A 286 -14.98 4.55 -0.11
C THR A 286 -15.15 3.29 0.73
N GLN A 287 -16.30 3.12 1.38
CA GLN A 287 -16.62 1.95 2.21
C GLN A 287 -17.94 1.34 1.75
N VAL A 288 -18.06 0.02 1.87
CA VAL A 288 -19.29 -0.68 1.51
C VAL A 288 -20.32 -0.41 2.60
N GLN A 289 -21.50 0.03 2.16
CA GLN A 289 -22.61 0.31 3.04
C GLN A 289 -23.45 -0.95 3.25
N ALA A 290 -24.27 -0.97 4.31
CA ALA A 290 -25.24 -2.04 4.52
C ALA A 290 -26.09 -2.26 3.25
N ASP A 291 -26.33 -3.52 2.90
CA ASP A 291 -27.12 -3.95 1.74
C ASP A 291 -26.51 -3.64 0.35
N THR A 292 -25.22 -3.30 0.29
CA THR A 292 -24.48 -3.11 -0.98
C THR A 292 -23.30 -4.07 -1.09
N GLU A 293 -22.94 -4.44 -2.32
CA GLU A 293 -21.75 -5.27 -2.59
C GLU A 293 -20.52 -4.43 -2.98
N GLN A 294 -20.73 -3.17 -3.36
CA GLN A 294 -19.70 -2.26 -3.84
C GLN A 294 -19.82 -0.91 -3.14
N THR A 295 -18.69 -0.21 -3.02
CA THR A 295 -18.68 1.20 -2.60
C THR A 295 -19.40 2.04 -3.66
N LEU A 296 -20.00 3.17 -3.27
CA LEU A 296 -20.66 4.05 -4.24
C LEU A 296 -19.66 4.57 -5.28
N LEU A 297 -18.44 4.91 -4.85
CA LEU A 297 -17.38 5.35 -5.74
C LEU A 297 -17.05 4.28 -6.80
N HIS A 298 -16.89 3.02 -6.38
CA HIS A 298 -16.61 1.90 -7.29
C HIS A 298 -17.76 1.69 -8.30
N SER A 299 -19.00 1.68 -7.82
CA SER A 299 -20.18 1.46 -8.66
C SER A 299 -20.34 2.55 -9.73
N LEU A 300 -20.15 3.82 -9.35
CA LEU A 300 -20.23 4.94 -10.29
C LEU A 300 -19.04 4.97 -11.26
N HIS A 301 -17.84 4.62 -10.80
CA HIS A 301 -16.66 4.51 -11.64
C HIS A 301 -16.86 3.50 -12.78
N ALA A 302 -17.50 2.35 -12.51
CA ALA A 302 -17.81 1.36 -13.53
C ALA A 302 -18.78 1.88 -14.63
N ASN A 303 -19.58 2.90 -14.31
CA ASN A 303 -20.61 3.48 -15.19
C ASN A 303 -20.25 4.89 -15.70
N ARG A 304 -19.00 5.33 -15.50
CA ARG A 304 -18.58 6.70 -15.81
C ARG A 304 -18.56 6.99 -17.30
N LYS A 305 -18.79 8.25 -17.66
CA LYS A 305 -18.61 8.75 -19.04
C LYS A 305 -17.13 9.02 -19.31
N PRO A 306 -16.59 8.69 -20.50
CA PRO A 306 -15.18 8.97 -20.82
C PRO A 306 -14.75 10.43 -20.61
N ALA A 307 -15.63 11.38 -20.94
CA ALA A 307 -15.36 12.81 -20.76
C ALA A 307 -15.16 13.24 -19.29
N ALA A 308 -15.68 12.48 -18.32
CA ALA A 308 -15.46 12.77 -16.90
C ALA A 308 -13.99 12.58 -16.51
N LEU A 309 -13.31 11.58 -17.09
CA LEU A 309 -11.93 11.27 -16.73
C LEU A 309 -10.97 12.41 -17.07
N GLU A 310 -11.12 13.07 -18.22
CA GLU A 310 -10.26 14.19 -18.61
C GLU A 310 -10.35 15.36 -17.62
N HIS A 311 -11.58 15.71 -17.21
CA HIS A 311 -11.83 16.75 -16.22
C HIS A 311 -11.25 16.35 -14.85
N LEU A 312 -11.49 15.11 -14.42
CA LEU A 312 -10.94 14.60 -13.16
C LEU A 312 -9.40 14.60 -13.15
N ARG A 313 -8.75 14.26 -14.28
CA ARG A 313 -7.29 14.35 -14.42
C ARG A 313 -6.79 15.78 -14.32
N SER A 314 -7.54 16.74 -14.82
CA SER A 314 -7.19 18.16 -14.65
C SER A 314 -7.28 18.61 -13.19
N LEU A 315 -8.30 18.15 -12.46
CA LEU A 315 -8.46 18.42 -11.04
C LEU A 315 -7.35 17.75 -10.21
N GLU A 316 -7.03 16.50 -10.51
CA GLU A 316 -5.93 15.75 -9.88
C GLU A 316 -4.60 16.50 -10.03
N ARG A 317 -4.26 16.97 -11.25
CA ARG A 317 -3.04 17.77 -11.47
C ARG A 317 -3.02 19.06 -10.64
N SER A 318 -4.14 19.79 -10.63
CA SER A 318 -4.26 21.04 -9.88
C SER A 318 -4.10 20.80 -8.38
N CYS A 319 -4.73 19.74 -7.86
CA CYS A 319 -4.61 19.32 -6.47
C CYS A 319 -3.16 18.96 -6.09
N VAL A 320 -2.45 18.25 -6.96
CA VAL A 320 -1.03 17.94 -6.75
C VAL A 320 -0.18 19.23 -6.68
N ASP A 321 -0.41 20.18 -7.58
CA ASP A 321 0.35 21.44 -7.60
C ASP A 321 0.08 22.29 -6.36
N GLU A 322 -1.18 22.38 -5.93
CA GLU A 322 -1.58 23.08 -4.71
C GLU A 322 -0.97 22.46 -3.45
N LEU A 323 -1.00 21.12 -3.33
CA LEU A 323 -0.38 20.41 -2.20
C LEU A 323 1.14 20.54 -2.19
N ASN A 324 1.79 20.44 -3.35
CA ASN A 324 3.24 20.64 -3.43
C ASN A 324 3.64 22.06 -3.01
N ASN A 325 2.85 23.06 -3.39
CA ASN A 325 3.06 24.42 -2.92
C ASN A 325 2.85 24.52 -1.40
N TYR A 326 1.79 23.92 -0.85
CA TYR A 326 1.54 23.86 0.59
C TYR A 326 2.70 23.21 1.36
N PHE A 327 3.15 22.03 0.93
CA PHE A 327 4.25 21.26 1.55
C PHE A 327 5.62 21.95 1.44
N SER A 328 5.78 22.88 0.49
CA SER A 328 7.00 23.68 0.37
C SER A 328 7.10 24.82 1.39
N ILE A 329 5.97 25.18 2.03
CA ILE A 329 5.86 26.32 2.95
C ILE A 329 5.55 25.84 4.38
N GLN A 330 4.85 24.71 4.53
CA GLN A 330 4.45 24.13 5.81
C GLN A 330 5.16 22.79 6.05
N ASP A 331 5.61 22.55 7.28
CA ASP A 331 6.25 21.30 7.72
C ASP A 331 5.33 20.40 8.56
N PHE A 332 4.10 20.85 8.86
CA PHE A 332 3.08 20.07 9.57
C PHE A 332 1.71 20.15 8.88
N ALA A 333 0.94 19.07 8.95
CA ALA A 333 -0.43 19.05 8.45
C ALA A 333 -1.37 19.81 9.39
N SER A 334 -2.04 20.85 8.88
CA SER A 334 -3.03 21.63 9.63
C SER A 334 -4.45 21.09 9.44
N GLU A 335 -5.40 21.64 10.20
CA GLU A 335 -6.85 21.33 10.09
C GLU A 335 -7.44 21.66 8.71
N GLU A 336 -6.80 22.50 7.90
CA GLU A 336 -7.20 22.77 6.51
C GLU A 336 -7.18 21.50 5.64
N LEU A 337 -6.40 20.49 6.04
CA LEU A 337 -6.28 19.22 5.33
C LEU A 337 -7.14 18.10 5.93
N ASP A 338 -7.95 18.37 6.96
CA ASP A 338 -8.78 17.36 7.64
C ASP A 338 -9.77 16.69 6.66
N GLU A 339 -10.34 17.44 5.72
CA GLU A 339 -11.34 16.96 4.77
C GLU A 339 -10.76 16.56 3.41
N LEU A 340 -9.43 16.61 3.25
CA LEU A 340 -8.74 16.51 1.95
C LEU A 340 -9.16 15.28 1.12
N LEU A 341 -9.05 14.08 1.70
CA LEU A 341 -9.43 12.85 0.99
C LEU A 341 -10.95 12.79 0.76
N LYS A 342 -11.75 13.18 1.76
CA LYS A 342 -13.20 13.16 1.67
C LYS A 342 -13.70 14.04 0.51
N ASP A 343 -13.23 15.28 0.44
CA ASP A 343 -13.69 16.25 -0.55
C ASP A 343 -13.28 15.84 -1.97
N CYS A 344 -12.08 15.27 -2.15
CA CYS A 344 -11.65 14.71 -3.43
C CYS A 344 -12.55 13.54 -3.89
N VAL A 345 -12.90 12.63 -2.98
CA VAL A 345 -13.80 11.51 -3.28
C VAL A 345 -15.21 12.00 -3.62
N GLU A 346 -15.76 12.92 -2.83
CA GLU A 346 -17.11 13.44 -3.05
C GLU A 346 -17.21 14.29 -4.32
N ALA A 347 -16.15 15.02 -4.67
CA ALA A 347 -16.04 15.72 -5.94
C ALA A 347 -16.09 14.72 -7.10
N GLU A 348 -15.32 13.64 -7.08
CA GLU A 348 -15.33 12.62 -8.13
C GLU A 348 -16.71 11.97 -8.31
N VAL A 349 -17.37 11.62 -7.21
CA VAL A 349 -18.74 11.06 -7.26
C VAL A 349 -19.71 12.04 -7.91
N LYS A 350 -19.57 13.36 -7.68
CA LYS A 350 -20.40 14.37 -8.36
C LYS A 350 -20.15 14.42 -9.87
N PHE A 351 -18.91 14.19 -10.33
CA PHE A 351 -18.59 14.15 -11.77
C PHE A 351 -19.12 12.90 -12.48
N TYR A 352 -19.33 11.80 -11.76
CA TYR A 352 -19.88 10.58 -12.35
C TYR A 352 -21.42 10.58 -12.48
N ARG A 353 -22.12 11.44 -11.75
CA ARG A 353 -23.58 11.58 -11.78
C ARG A 353 -24.04 12.49 -12.92
#